data_AF-A0A832II69-F1
#
_entry.id   AF-A0A832II69-F1
#
_cell.length_a   1.000
_cell.length_b   1.000
_cell.length_c   1.000
_cell.angle_alpha   90.00
_cell.angle_beta   90.00
_cell.angle_gamma   90.00
#
_symmetry.space_group_name_H-M   'P 1'
#
loop_
_entity.id
_entity.type
_entity.pdbx_description
1 polymer ?
#
loop_
_entity_poly.entity_id
_entity_poly.type
_entity_poly.pdbx_seq_one_letter_code
_entity_poly.pdbx_strand_id
1 'polypeptide(L)'
;IMLSGTITDASGRTLSGQTAEAFLISTSHIPLLSVGFNCALGANLLQPHLEAIALKTNVAISAHPNAGLPNAFGEYEETPEEMVVQIEEYLKKNLVNIIGGCCGTTPAHIKAIAEVAAKYRPRQLVIPA
;
A
#
# COMPACT_ATOMS: atom_id res chain seq x y z
N ILE A 1 0.75 6.59 15.80
CA ILE A 1 -0.51 6.14 15.15
C ILE A 1 -0.18 5.70 13.73
N MET A 2 -0.68 4.54 13.28
CA MET A 2 -0.64 4.16 11.85
C MET A 2 -1.99 4.55 11.23
N LEU A 3 -1.97 5.37 10.19
CA LEU A 3 -3.17 5.78 9.48
C LEU A 3 -3.20 5.15 8.10
N SER A 4 -4.29 4.48 7.75
CA SER A 4 -4.45 3.86 6.43
C SER A 4 -5.80 4.28 5.85
N GLY A 5 -5.78 4.84 4.65
CA GLY A 5 -6.97 5.17 3.87
C GLY A 5 -7.32 4.06 2.88
N THR A 6 -8.54 4.07 2.37
CA THR A 6 -8.94 3.17 1.28
C THR A 6 -9.33 4.02 0.08
N ILE A 7 -8.67 3.75 -1.05
CA ILE A 7 -9.05 4.28 -2.37
C ILE A 7 -10.11 3.34 -2.92
N THR A 8 -11.33 3.83 -3.11
CA THR A 8 -12.52 2.97 -3.19
C THR A 8 -12.67 2.25 -4.52
N ASP A 9 -12.13 2.79 -5.61
CA ASP A 9 -12.23 2.23 -6.96
C ASP A 9 -11.23 2.90 -7.93
N ALA A 10 -11.38 2.59 -9.21
CA ALA A 10 -10.56 3.13 -10.31
C ALA A 10 -10.67 4.66 -10.51
N SER A 11 -11.58 5.37 -9.81
CA SER A 11 -11.58 6.84 -9.79
C SER A 11 -10.37 7.42 -9.06
N GLY A 12 -9.65 6.60 -8.28
CA GLY A 12 -8.42 6.99 -7.61
C GLY A 12 -8.65 7.89 -6.39
N ARG A 13 -9.85 7.83 -5.78
CA ARG A 13 -10.26 8.66 -4.65
C ARG A 13 -10.70 7.84 -3.44
N THR A 14 -10.63 8.43 -2.26
CA THR A 14 -11.31 7.92 -1.05
C THR A 14 -12.82 8.09 -1.18
N LEU A 15 -13.59 7.46 -0.29
CA LEU A 15 -15.05 7.62 -0.24
C LEU A 15 -15.50 9.09 -0.10
N SER A 16 -14.72 9.92 0.60
CA SER A 16 -14.96 11.36 0.74
C SER A 16 -14.50 12.19 -0.47
N GLY A 17 -14.00 11.55 -1.54
CA GLY A 17 -13.58 12.18 -2.78
C GLY A 17 -12.14 12.69 -2.80
N GLN A 18 -11.33 12.38 -1.78
CA GLN A 18 -9.94 12.86 -1.71
C GLN A 18 -9.03 12.04 -2.61
N THR A 19 -8.13 12.70 -3.34
CA THR A 19 -6.98 12.02 -3.95
C THR A 19 -6.00 11.55 -2.87
N ALA A 20 -5.08 10.64 -3.21
CA ALA A 20 -4.01 10.19 -2.31
C ALA A 20 -3.22 11.35 -1.68
N GLU A 21 -2.90 12.38 -2.47
CA GLU A 21 -2.19 13.57 -2.01
C GLU A 21 -3.04 14.44 -1.09
N ALA A 22 -4.32 14.66 -1.44
CA ALA A 22 -5.22 15.43 -0.59
C ALA A 22 -5.42 14.73 0.77
N PHE A 23 -5.51 13.40 0.79
CA PHE A 23 -5.57 12.61 2.02
C PHE A 23 -4.32 12.83 2.88
N LEU A 24 -3.11 12.70 2.29
CA LEU A 24 -1.85 12.95 2.99
C LEU A 24 -1.79 14.37 3.58
N ILE A 25 -2.10 15.40 2.79
CA ILE A 25 -2.04 16.80 3.23
C ILE A 25 -3.03 17.03 4.39
N SER A 26 -4.27 16.55 4.24
CA SER A 26 -5.32 16.77 5.25
C SER A 26 -5.00 16.13 6.61
N THR A 27 -4.18 15.07 6.64
CA THR A 27 -3.84 14.31 7.85
C THR A 27 -2.43 14.58 8.38
N SER A 28 -1.65 15.41 7.67
CA SER A 28 -0.24 15.71 7.96
C SER A 28 0.01 16.42 9.30
N HIS A 29 -1.01 17.04 9.88
CA HIS A 29 -0.93 17.70 11.18
C HIS A 29 -0.90 16.70 12.36
N ILE A 30 -1.14 15.41 12.10
CA ILE A 30 -1.16 14.36 13.11
C ILE A 30 0.26 13.78 13.25
N PRO A 31 0.76 13.51 14.48
CA PRO A 31 2.03 12.82 14.69
C PRO A 31 1.92 11.31 14.33
N LEU A 32 1.98 11.02 13.04
CA LEU A 32 1.83 9.67 12.48
C LEU A 32 3.15 8.89 12.51
N LEU A 33 3.04 7.60 12.83
CA LEU A 33 4.10 6.61 12.62
C LEU A 33 4.15 6.23 11.14
N SER A 34 2.98 5.94 10.56
CA SER A 34 2.84 5.65 9.14
C SER A 34 1.56 6.25 8.55
N VAL A 35 1.59 6.51 7.25
CA VAL A 35 0.42 6.83 6.42
C VAL A 35 0.41 5.92 5.20
N GLY A 36 -0.74 5.50 4.72
CA GLY A 36 -0.79 4.71 3.50
C GLY A 36 -2.16 4.19 3.15
N PHE A 37 -2.21 3.05 2.48
CA PHE A 37 -3.45 2.53 1.92
C PHE A 37 -3.65 1.03 2.13
N ASN A 38 -4.91 0.63 2.27
CA ASN A 38 -5.32 -0.76 2.38
C ASN A 38 -6.67 -1.04 1.70
N CYS A 39 -6.91 -2.31 1.40
CA CYS A 39 -8.15 -2.82 0.84
C CYS A 39 -8.48 -2.22 -0.55
N ALA A 40 -9.68 -2.55 -1.04
CA ALA A 40 -10.31 -2.19 -2.32
C ALA A 40 -9.55 -2.58 -3.59
N LEU A 41 -8.25 -2.33 -3.65
CA LEU A 41 -7.39 -2.53 -4.81
C LEU A 41 -6.41 -3.67 -4.58
N GLY A 42 -6.11 -4.39 -5.66
CA GLY A 42 -4.94 -5.27 -5.75
C GLY A 42 -3.64 -4.47 -5.82
N ALA A 43 -2.50 -5.18 -5.79
CA ALA A 43 -1.21 -4.52 -5.62
C ALA A 43 -0.84 -3.61 -6.82
N ASN A 44 -0.98 -4.07 -8.04
CA ASN A 44 -0.73 -3.27 -9.24
C ASN A 44 -1.55 -1.95 -9.28
N LEU A 45 -2.82 -1.99 -8.88
CA LEU A 45 -3.73 -0.85 -8.88
C LEU A 45 -3.45 0.12 -7.74
N LEU A 46 -2.92 -0.35 -6.61
CA LEU A 46 -2.56 0.50 -5.47
C LEU A 46 -1.27 1.29 -5.72
N GLN A 47 -0.38 0.79 -6.59
CA GLN A 47 0.95 1.35 -6.84
C GLN A 47 0.96 2.85 -7.17
N PRO A 48 0.13 3.36 -8.11
CA PRO A 48 0.18 4.78 -8.48
C PRO A 48 -0.17 5.70 -7.31
N HIS A 49 -0.99 5.24 -6.37
CA HIS A 49 -1.35 6.00 -5.18
C HIS A 49 -0.20 6.07 -4.16
N LEU A 50 0.60 5.00 -4.06
CA LEU A 50 1.82 5.01 -3.25
C LEU A 50 2.86 5.95 -3.87
N GLU A 51 3.06 5.90 -5.19
CA GLU A 51 3.96 6.80 -5.92
C GLU A 51 3.58 8.28 -5.72
N ALA A 52 2.28 8.59 -5.70
CA ALA A 52 1.78 9.94 -5.51
C ALA A 52 2.16 10.54 -4.14
N ILE A 53 2.34 9.72 -3.09
CA ILE A 53 2.66 10.19 -1.73
C ILE A 53 4.11 9.95 -1.33
N ALA A 54 4.81 8.98 -1.95
CA ALA A 54 6.12 8.52 -1.51
C ALA A 54 7.23 9.58 -1.52
N LEU A 55 7.15 10.60 -2.37
CA LEU A 55 8.12 11.69 -2.41
C LEU A 55 7.64 12.95 -1.68
N LYS A 56 6.45 12.93 -1.07
CA LYS A 56 5.78 14.11 -0.49
C LYS A 56 5.63 14.06 1.02
N THR A 57 6.18 13.05 1.67
CA THR A 57 6.13 12.89 3.14
C THR A 57 7.40 12.28 3.69
N ASN A 58 7.73 12.64 4.93
CA ASN A 58 8.81 12.03 5.70
C ASN A 58 8.30 11.01 6.73
N VAL A 59 6.98 10.78 6.76
CA VAL A 59 6.35 9.72 7.55
C VAL A 59 6.54 8.38 6.83
N ALA A 60 6.58 7.27 7.58
CA ALA A 60 6.67 5.94 7.00
C ALA A 60 5.45 5.62 6.14
N ILE A 61 5.64 4.86 5.07
CA ILE A 61 4.53 4.46 4.19
C ILE A 61 4.14 3.02 4.43
N SER A 62 2.85 2.77 4.62
CA SER A 62 2.28 1.43 4.76
C SER A 62 1.40 1.03 3.58
N ALA A 63 1.48 -0.21 3.11
CA ALA A 63 0.59 -0.73 2.09
C ALA A 63 0.06 -2.11 2.48
N HIS A 64 -1.24 -2.32 2.30
CA HIS A 64 -1.91 -3.61 2.53
C HIS A 64 -2.94 -3.86 1.42
N PRO A 65 -2.48 -4.17 0.19
CA PRO A 65 -3.39 -4.47 -0.92
C PRO A 65 -4.18 -5.76 -0.69
N ASN A 66 -5.28 -5.92 -1.41
CA ASN A 66 -5.99 -7.19 -1.53
C ASN A 66 -5.19 -8.18 -2.40
N ALA A 67 -5.52 -9.48 -2.30
CA ALA A 67 -5.07 -10.49 -3.27
C ALA A 67 -5.87 -10.34 -4.58
N GLY A 68 -5.55 -9.32 -5.36
CA GLY A 68 -6.30 -8.91 -6.55
C GLY A 68 -7.64 -8.24 -6.23
N LEU A 69 -8.47 -8.08 -7.27
CA LEU A 69 -9.86 -7.66 -7.13
C LEU A 69 -10.74 -8.87 -6.86
N PRO A 70 -11.82 -8.75 -6.06
CA PRO A 70 -12.75 -9.85 -5.87
C PRO A 70 -13.48 -10.16 -7.18
N ASN A 71 -13.72 -11.44 -7.44
CA ASN A 71 -14.56 -11.89 -8.55
C ASN A 71 -16.06 -11.59 -8.26
N ALA A 72 -16.94 -11.94 -9.20
CA ALA A 72 -18.38 -11.68 -9.07
C ALA A 72 -19.04 -12.41 -7.87
N PHE A 73 -18.37 -13.41 -7.29
CA PHE A 73 -18.80 -14.15 -6.10
C PHE A 73 -18.15 -13.62 -4.82
N GLY A 74 -17.31 -12.58 -4.91
CA GLY A 74 -16.61 -11.99 -3.77
C GLY A 74 -15.32 -12.72 -3.37
N GLU A 75 -14.85 -13.66 -4.19
CA GLU A 75 -13.65 -14.46 -3.92
C GLU A 75 -12.40 -13.80 -4.48
N TYR A 76 -11.26 -14.08 -3.87
CA TYR A 76 -9.95 -13.59 -4.29
C TYR A 76 -9.13 -14.76 -4.81
N GLU A 77 -8.77 -14.71 -6.09
CA GLU A 77 -8.12 -15.82 -6.81
C GLU A 77 -6.62 -15.57 -7.06
N GLU A 78 -6.13 -14.35 -6.79
CA GLU A 78 -4.70 -14.03 -6.94
C GLU A 78 -3.87 -14.89 -5.98
N THR A 79 -2.85 -15.52 -6.52
CA THR A 79 -1.95 -16.40 -5.77
C THR A 79 -0.84 -15.62 -5.05
N PRO A 80 -0.17 -16.21 -4.04
CA PRO A 80 1.00 -15.61 -3.40
C PRO A 80 2.09 -15.18 -4.39
N GLU A 81 2.34 -16.01 -5.42
CA GLU A 81 3.37 -15.78 -6.43
C GLU A 81 3.02 -14.57 -7.31
N GLU A 82 1.77 -14.46 -7.76
CA GLU A 82 1.28 -13.34 -8.56
C GLU A 82 1.31 -12.03 -7.77
N MET A 83 0.86 -12.07 -6.51
CA MET A 83 0.86 -10.91 -5.62
C MET A 83 2.28 -10.40 -5.35
N VAL A 84 3.25 -11.30 -5.17
CA VAL A 84 4.66 -10.95 -4.94
C VAL A 84 5.28 -10.26 -6.14
N VAL A 85 5.00 -10.70 -7.37
CA VAL A 85 5.50 -10.03 -8.59
C VAL A 85 5.10 -8.57 -8.61
N GLN A 86 3.86 -8.26 -8.20
CA GLN A 86 3.35 -6.89 -8.16
C GLN A 86 3.92 -6.09 -6.98
N ILE A 87 4.01 -6.70 -5.79
CA ILE A 87 4.57 -6.03 -4.59
C ILE A 87 6.05 -5.70 -4.76
N GLU A 88 6.81 -6.54 -5.47
CA GLU A 88 8.24 -6.30 -5.69
C GLU A 88 8.50 -4.96 -6.40
N GLU A 89 7.57 -4.48 -7.22
CA GLU A 89 7.65 -3.17 -7.85
C GLU A 89 7.64 -2.03 -6.82
N TYR A 90 6.92 -2.18 -5.70
CA TYR A 90 6.94 -1.18 -4.63
C TYR A 90 8.33 -1.10 -3.98
N LEU A 91 8.97 -2.25 -3.81
CA LEU A 91 10.26 -2.40 -3.16
C LEU A 91 11.38 -1.87 -4.05
N LYS A 92 11.36 -2.24 -5.34
CA LYS A 92 12.29 -1.72 -6.36
C LYS A 92 12.21 -0.19 -6.48
N LYS A 93 11.01 0.37 -6.43
CA LYS A 93 10.77 1.82 -6.47
C LYS A 93 10.90 2.52 -5.12
N ASN A 94 11.26 1.78 -4.06
CA ASN A 94 11.49 2.31 -2.72
C ASN A 94 10.29 3.10 -2.15
N LEU A 95 9.07 2.59 -2.35
CA LEU A 95 7.82 3.31 -2.04
C LEU A 95 7.32 3.11 -0.60
N VAL A 96 7.66 1.98 0.03
CA VAL A 96 7.02 1.54 1.28
C VAL A 96 8.04 1.26 2.39
N ASN A 97 7.56 1.37 3.62
CA ASN A 97 8.27 1.00 4.85
C ASN A 97 7.65 -0.22 5.53
N ILE A 98 6.33 -0.37 5.40
CA ILE A 98 5.53 -1.45 5.99
C ILE A 98 4.67 -2.02 4.88
N ILE A 99 4.72 -3.34 4.69
CA ILE A 99 3.95 -4.05 3.67
C ILE A 99 3.27 -5.26 4.31
N GLY A 100 2.05 -5.52 3.90
CA GLY A 100 1.29 -6.71 4.29
C GLY A 100 0.17 -6.99 3.30
N GLY A 101 -0.88 -7.63 3.79
CA GLY A 101 -2.04 -7.99 2.99
C GLY A 101 -3.36 -7.57 3.64
N CYS A 102 -4.40 -7.41 2.84
CA CYS A 102 -5.77 -7.17 3.29
C CYS A 102 -6.68 -8.33 2.84
N CYS A 103 -7.85 -8.05 2.25
CA CYS A 103 -8.80 -9.09 1.89
C CYS A 103 -8.24 -10.06 0.84
N GLY A 104 -8.57 -11.34 0.98
CA GLY A 104 -8.05 -12.41 0.12
C GLY A 104 -6.66 -12.91 0.48
N THR A 105 -5.86 -12.14 1.21
CA THR A 105 -4.51 -12.56 1.60
C THR A 105 -4.55 -13.64 2.68
N THR A 106 -3.59 -14.55 2.63
CA THR A 106 -3.49 -15.72 3.51
C THR A 106 -2.09 -15.78 4.16
N PRO A 107 -1.83 -16.67 5.13
CA PRO A 107 -0.48 -16.85 5.66
C PRO A 107 0.57 -17.18 4.59
N ALA A 108 0.18 -17.87 3.50
CA ALA A 108 1.07 -18.12 2.36
C ALA A 108 1.45 -16.82 1.63
N HIS A 109 0.49 -15.91 1.42
CA HIS A 109 0.76 -14.57 0.88
C HIS A 109 1.72 -13.79 1.78
N ILE A 110 1.44 -13.75 3.09
CA ILE A 110 2.29 -13.02 4.03
C ILE A 110 3.72 -13.57 4.07
N LYS A 111 3.88 -14.90 4.01
CA LYS A 111 5.20 -15.53 3.91
C LYS A 111 5.94 -15.10 2.64
N ALA A 112 5.28 -15.16 1.48
CA ALA A 112 5.87 -14.78 0.21
C ALA A 112 6.25 -13.28 0.17
N ILE A 113 5.38 -12.41 0.71
CA ILE A 113 5.65 -10.97 0.89
C ILE A 113 6.88 -10.75 1.78
N ALA A 114 6.97 -11.44 2.91
CA ALA A 114 8.10 -11.31 3.83
C ALA A 114 9.43 -11.76 3.18
N GLU A 115 9.40 -12.85 2.43
CA GLU A 115 10.58 -13.39 1.72
C GLU A 115 11.09 -12.44 0.63
N VAL A 116 10.20 -11.81 -0.15
CA VAL A 116 10.64 -10.80 -1.13
C VAL A 116 11.08 -9.51 -0.45
N ALA A 117 10.36 -9.04 0.57
CA ALA A 117 10.69 -7.81 1.30
C ALA A 117 12.06 -7.86 1.96
N ALA A 118 12.49 -9.03 2.47
CA ALA A 118 13.79 -9.22 3.09
C ALA A 118 15.00 -8.95 2.16
N LYS A 119 14.79 -8.94 0.83
CA LYS A 119 15.83 -8.64 -0.15
C LYS A 119 16.09 -7.14 -0.34
N TYR A 120 15.19 -6.29 0.17
CA TYR A 120 15.21 -4.84 -0.06
C TYR A 120 15.33 -4.07 1.26
N ARG A 121 15.81 -2.84 1.17
CA ARG A 121 15.80 -1.92 2.31
C ARG A 121 14.48 -1.15 2.35
N PRO A 122 13.92 -0.87 3.53
CA PRO A 122 12.77 0.02 3.65
C PRO A 122 13.06 1.42 3.10
N ARG A 123 12.01 2.12 2.65
CA ARG A 123 12.10 3.50 2.19
C ARG A 123 12.83 4.41 3.18
N GLN A 124 13.81 5.16 2.69
CA GLN A 124 14.58 6.09 3.52
C GLN A 124 13.71 7.30 3.88
N LEU A 125 13.52 7.52 5.18
CA LEU A 125 12.86 8.71 5.69
C LEU A 125 13.88 9.84 5.74
N VAL A 126 13.59 10.96 5.09
CA VAL A 126 14.40 12.17 5.26
C VAL A 126 13.90 12.85 6.52
N ILE A 127 14.66 12.79 7.61
CA ILE A 127 14.40 13.64 8.77
C ILE A 127 14.88 15.04 8.35
N PRO A 128 14.00 16.06 8.21
CA PRO A 128 14.47 17.42 8.01
C PRO A 128 15.36 17.79 9.19
N ALA A 129 16.54 18.34 8.88
CA ALA A 129 17.46 18.88 9.89
C ALA A 129 16.79 19.98 10.73
#